data_AF-A0A3A3HQZ4-F1
#
_entry.id   AF-A0A3A3HQZ4-F1
#
_cell.length_a   1.000
_cell.length_b   1.000
_cell.length_c   1.000
_cell.angle_alpha   90.00
_cell.angle_beta   90.00
_cell.angle_gamma   90.00
#
_symmetry.space_group_name_H-M   'P 1'
#
loop_
_entity.id
_entity.type
_entity.pdbx_description
1 polymer ?
#
loop_
_entity_poly.entity_id
_entity_poly.type
_entity_poly.pdbx_seq_one_letter_code
_entity_poly.pdbx_strand_id
1 'polypeptide(L)'
;MLLTPLETFFVEEFCRFIGYPSSEAGKLRVGERERSPVGFMTTILAASVPRALCWGHRVFDPPRIALVGPDSVKCGMMLFFDSVTGKLDSIEGSVFGEQWPSIEEPFFWSEIDRNADSTRKH
;
A
#
# COMPACT_ATOMS: atom_id res chain seq x y z
N MET A 1 -15.58 2.89 5.53
CA MET A 1 -14.28 3.28 6.12
C MET A 1 -13.35 3.75 4.99
N LEU A 2 -12.31 4.52 5.27
CA LEU A 2 -11.30 4.90 4.27
C LEU A 2 -10.02 4.07 4.46
N LEU A 3 -9.14 4.12 3.47
CA LEU A 3 -7.78 3.59 3.57
C LEU A 3 -7.00 4.33 4.67
N THR A 4 -6.06 3.64 5.30
CA THR A 4 -5.07 4.28 6.17
C THR A 4 -4.06 5.06 5.33
N PRO A 5 -3.25 5.97 5.92
CA PRO A 5 -2.21 6.67 5.18
C PRO A 5 -1.25 5.73 4.44
N LEU A 6 -0.86 4.63 5.09
CA LEU A 6 0.02 3.63 4.50
C LEU A 6 -0.65 2.88 3.34
N GLU A 7 -1.89 2.41 3.51
CA GLU A 7 -2.62 1.76 2.43
C GLU A 7 -2.86 2.70 1.24
N THR A 8 -3.25 3.95 1.52
CA THR A 8 -3.46 4.98 0.48
C THR A 8 -2.19 5.14 -0.34
N PHE A 9 -1.05 5.27 0.33
CA PHE A 9 0.24 5.41 -0.30
C PHE A 9 0.59 4.23 -1.23
N PHE A 10 0.37 2.98 -0.81
CA PHE A 10 0.61 1.82 -1.69
C PHE A 10 -0.35 1.76 -2.88
N VAL A 11 -1.60 2.17 -2.71
CA VAL A 11 -2.54 2.27 -3.83
C VAL A 11 -2.13 3.40 -4.78
N GLU A 12 -1.63 4.53 -4.26
CA GLU A 12 -1.08 5.61 -5.09
C GLU A 12 0.11 5.16 -5.93
N GLU A 13 1.00 4.31 -5.38
CA GLU A 13 2.08 3.69 -6.18
C GLU A 13 1.54 2.89 -7.34
N PHE A 14 0.55 2.05 -7.07
CA PHE A 14 -0.07 1.24 -8.11
C PHE A 14 -0.73 2.12 -9.16
N CYS A 15 -1.48 3.15 -8.76
CA CYS A 15 -2.04 4.15 -9.66
C CYS A 15 -0.96 4.75 -10.56
N ARG A 16 0.17 5.19 -9.98
CA ARG A 16 1.30 5.74 -10.75
C ARG A 16 1.89 4.71 -11.72
N PHE A 17 2.04 3.47 -11.28
CA PHE A 17 2.56 2.38 -12.10
C PHE A 17 1.69 2.09 -13.32
N ILE A 18 0.36 2.10 -13.18
CA ILE A 18 -0.57 1.88 -14.29
C ILE A 18 -0.92 3.17 -15.06
N GLY A 19 -0.34 4.32 -14.71
CA GLY A 19 -0.62 5.61 -15.34
C GLY A 19 -2.00 6.21 -14.99
N TYR A 20 -2.57 5.83 -13.85
CA TYR A 20 -3.86 6.32 -13.34
C TYR A 20 -3.65 7.45 -12.30
N PRO A 21 -4.57 8.42 -12.17
CA PRO A 21 -4.40 9.51 -11.21
C PRO A 21 -4.34 9.01 -9.75
N SER A 22 -3.29 9.39 -9.04
CA SER A 22 -3.07 8.98 -7.63
C SER A 22 -4.17 9.49 -6.69
N SER A 23 -4.76 10.65 -6.99
CA SER A 23 -5.85 11.24 -6.20
C SER A 23 -7.11 10.38 -6.10
N GLU A 24 -7.23 9.32 -6.90
CA GLU A 24 -8.33 8.35 -6.82
C GLU A 24 -8.15 7.34 -5.68
N ALA A 25 -6.93 7.13 -5.18
CA ALA A 25 -6.66 6.22 -4.07
C ALA A 25 -7.44 6.60 -2.80
N GLY A 26 -7.45 7.89 -2.46
CA GLY A 26 -8.19 8.43 -1.30
C GLY A 26 -9.72 8.34 -1.42
N LYS A 27 -10.25 7.96 -2.59
CA LYS A 27 -11.70 7.81 -2.81
C LYS A 27 -12.17 6.37 -2.60
N LEU A 28 -11.25 5.42 -2.47
CA LEU A 28 -11.58 4.03 -2.21
C LEU A 28 -12.21 3.88 -0.83
N ARG A 29 -13.25 3.05 -0.77
CA ARG A 29 -13.95 2.74 0.47
C ARG A 29 -13.60 1.33 0.91
N VAL A 30 -13.27 1.20 2.18
CA VAL A 30 -13.00 -0.06 2.85
C VAL A 30 -14.29 -0.66 3.39
N GLY A 31 -14.45 -1.96 3.17
CA GLY A 31 -15.50 -2.79 3.75
C GLY A 31 -15.10 -3.25 5.14
N GLU A 32 -14.16 -4.19 5.20
CA GLU A 32 -13.66 -4.78 6.45
C GLU A 32 -12.14 -4.66 6.53
N ARG A 33 -11.62 -4.56 7.76
CA ARG A 33 -10.20 -4.66 8.05
C ARG A 33 -9.98 -5.63 9.19
N GLU A 34 -9.37 -6.77 8.88
CA GLU A 34 -8.97 -7.77 9.84
C GLU A 34 -7.49 -7.57 10.20
N ARG A 35 -7.17 -7.53 11.48
CA ARG A 35 -5.80 -7.27 11.96
C ARG A 35 -5.31 -8.42 12.83
N SER A 36 -4.03 -8.72 12.68
CA SER A 36 -3.24 -9.54 13.58
C SER A 36 -2.06 -8.71 14.13
N PRO A 37 -1.31 -9.22 15.12
CA PRO A 37 -0.12 -8.52 15.60
C PRO A 37 0.91 -8.25 14.51
N VAL A 38 0.98 -9.07 13.45
CA VAL A 38 2.05 -9.01 12.44
C VAL A 38 1.57 -8.62 11.03
N GLY A 39 0.31 -8.20 10.90
CA GLY A 39 -0.23 -7.88 9.60
C GLY A 39 -1.73 -7.64 9.60
N PHE A 40 -2.27 -7.38 8.43
CA PHE A 40 -3.69 -7.15 8.26
C PHE A 40 -4.15 -7.57 6.86
N MET A 41 -5.46 -7.74 6.72
CA MET A 41 -6.16 -7.81 5.44
C MET A 41 -7.27 -6.75 5.42
N THR A 42 -7.28 -5.92 4.38
CA THR A 42 -8.28 -4.87 4.17
C THR A 42 -9.04 -5.17 2.89
N THR A 43 -10.36 -5.36 3.00
CA THR A 43 -11.24 -5.58 1.85
C THR A 43 -11.76 -4.25 1.32
N ILE A 44 -11.71 -4.05 0.01
CA ILE A 44 -12.19 -2.85 -0.68
C ILE A 44 -13.62 -3.07 -1.16
N LEU A 45 -14.48 -2.08 -0.95
CA LEU A 45 -15.84 -2.12 -1.49
C LEU A 45 -15.76 -1.97 -3.02
N ALA A 46 -16.09 -3.03 -3.75
CA ALA A 46 -16.03 -3.08 -5.21
C ALA A 46 -16.76 -1.92 -5.91
N ALA A 47 -17.84 -1.41 -5.30
CA ALA A 47 -18.60 -0.27 -5.80
C ALA A 47 -17.82 1.06 -5.77
N SER A 48 -16.80 1.17 -4.92
CA SER A 48 -15.93 2.34 -4.84
C SER A 48 -14.75 2.30 -5.80
N VAL A 49 -14.47 1.14 -6.41
CA VAL A 49 -13.30 0.93 -7.28
C VAL A 49 -13.64 1.39 -8.71
N PRO A 50 -12.97 2.44 -9.22
CA PRO A 50 -13.16 2.90 -10.60
C PRO A 50 -12.84 1.78 -11.59
N ARG A 51 -13.55 1.73 -12.73
CA ARG A 51 -13.27 0.72 -13.77
C ARG A 51 -11.84 0.77 -14.30
N ALA A 52 -11.22 1.95 -14.28
CA ALA A 52 -9.85 2.16 -14.73
C ALA A 52 -8.78 1.71 -13.71
N LEU A 53 -9.16 1.50 -12.44
CA LEU A 53 -8.27 0.95 -11.42
C LEU A 53 -8.33 -0.58 -11.45
N CYS A 54 -7.83 -1.16 -12.55
CA CYS A 54 -7.84 -2.59 -12.80
C CYS A 54 -6.46 -3.13 -13.15
N TRP A 55 -6.24 -4.41 -12.86
CA TRP A 55 -5.00 -5.13 -13.12
C TRP A 55 -5.28 -6.48 -13.77
N GLY A 56 -4.42 -6.87 -14.72
CA GLY A 56 -4.55 -8.14 -15.45
C GLY A 56 -4.09 -9.37 -14.66
N HIS A 57 -3.49 -9.17 -13.48
CA HIS A 57 -2.99 -10.24 -12.63
C HIS A 57 -3.68 -10.18 -11.27
N ARG A 58 -3.72 -11.32 -10.57
CA ARG A 58 -4.38 -11.44 -9.27
C ARG A 58 -3.65 -10.67 -8.17
N VAL A 59 -2.35 -10.48 -8.30
CA VAL A 59 -1.52 -9.83 -7.28
C VAL A 59 -0.65 -8.78 -7.96
N PHE A 60 -0.62 -7.60 -7.37
CA PHE A 60 0.44 -6.63 -7.58
C PHE A 60 1.24 -6.58 -6.28
N ASP A 61 2.42 -7.18 -6.35
CA ASP A 61 3.40 -7.22 -5.27
C ASP A 61 4.59 -6.34 -5.70
N PRO A 62 4.58 -5.04 -5.41
CA PRO A 62 5.73 -4.21 -5.70
C PRO A 62 6.87 -4.65 -4.76
N PRO A 63 8.14 -4.68 -5.22
CA PRO A 63 9.29 -5.08 -4.40
C PRO A 63 9.60 -4.10 -3.25
N ARG A 64 8.70 -3.17 -2.94
CA ARG A 64 8.97 -2.00 -2.11
C ARG A 64 8.48 -2.20 -0.69
N ILE A 65 9.41 -2.07 0.25
CA ILE A 65 9.15 -2.04 1.69
C ILE A 65 9.09 -0.57 2.12
N ALA A 66 8.06 -0.21 2.88
CA ALA A 66 7.94 1.10 3.52
C ALA A 66 8.56 1.05 4.92
N LEU A 67 9.24 2.13 5.33
CA LEU A 67 9.59 2.38 6.73
C LEU A 67 8.46 3.17 7.37
N VAL A 68 7.89 2.66 8.46
CA VAL A 68 6.65 3.18 9.05
C VAL A 68 6.87 3.63 10.49
N GLY A 69 6.37 4.82 10.81
CA GLY A 69 6.44 5.39 12.15
C GLY A 69 7.85 5.78 12.61
N PRO A 70 7.97 6.31 13.85
CA PRO A 70 9.24 6.80 14.40
C PRO A 70 10.29 5.69 14.55
N ASP A 71 9.85 4.45 14.77
CA ASP A 71 10.73 3.29 14.94
C ASP A 71 11.22 2.71 13.61
N SER A 72 10.85 3.33 12.47
CA SER A 72 11.26 2.91 11.13
C SER A 72 10.98 1.43 10.85
N VAL A 73 9.79 0.98 11.25
CA VAL A 73 9.38 -0.40 11.13
C VAL A 73 9.21 -0.75 9.64
N LYS A 74 9.84 -1.84 9.20
CA LYS A 74 9.72 -2.32 7.82
C LYS A 74 8.37 -2.98 7.62
N CYS A 75 7.57 -2.45 6.69
CA CYS A 75 6.27 -2.99 6.31
C CYS A 75 6.22 -3.29 4.80
N GLY A 76 5.70 -4.46 4.44
CA GLY A 76 5.37 -4.84 3.07
C GLY A 76 3.87 -4.74 2.83
N MET A 77 3.48 -4.53 1.57
CA MET A 77 2.08 -4.63 1.15
C MET A 77 1.93 -5.31 -0.19
N MET A 78 0.86 -6.08 -0.31
CA MET A 78 0.41 -6.68 -1.57
C MET A 78 -1.00 -6.19 -1.88
N LEU A 79 -1.23 -5.83 -3.14
CA LEU A 79 -2.56 -5.51 -3.64
C LEU A 79 -3.12 -6.71 -4.37
N PHE A 80 -4.33 -7.13 -4.00
CA PHE A 80 -5.03 -8.25 -4.61
C PHE A 80 -6.16 -7.73 -5.49
N PHE A 81 -6.32 -8.36 -6.64
CA PHE A 81 -7.32 -7.98 -7.64
C PHE A 81 -8.25 -9.16 -7.89
N ASP A 82 -9.54 -8.83 -8.04
CA ASP A 82 -10.57 -9.80 -8.37
C ASP A 82 -10.27 -10.44 -9.73
N SER A 83 -10.24 -11.77 -9.76
CA SER A 83 -9.85 -12.54 -10.94
C SER A 83 -10.82 -12.41 -12.13
N VAL A 84 -12.06 -11.99 -11.87
CA VAL A 84 -13.11 -11.89 -12.90
C VAL A 84 -13.15 -10.48 -13.50
N THR A 85 -13.13 -9.46 -12.66
CA THR A 85 -13.29 -8.05 -13.05
C THR A 85 -11.96 -7.30 -13.16
N GLY A 86 -10.88 -7.86 -12.61
CA GLY A 86 -9.57 -7.22 -12.52
C GLY A 86 -9.51 -6.04 -11.55
N LYS A 87 -10.58 -5.75 -10.81
CA LYS A 87 -10.64 -4.61 -9.88
C LYS A 87 -9.87 -4.90 -8.60
N LEU A 88 -9.32 -3.86 -7.99
CA LEU A 88 -8.73 -3.97 -6.65
C LEU A 88 -9.77 -4.52 -5.67
N ASP A 89 -9.44 -5.63 -5.03
CA ASP A 89 -10.32 -6.40 -4.15
C ASP A 89 -9.88 -6.26 -2.68
N SER A 90 -8.59 -6.47 -2.42
CA SER A 90 -8.05 -6.36 -1.06
C SER A 90 -6.60 -5.89 -1.02
N ILE A 91 -6.18 -5.51 0.18
CA ILE A 91 -4.81 -5.09 0.50
C ILE A 91 -4.36 -5.94 1.68
N GLU A 92 -3.23 -6.62 1.53
CA GLU A 92 -2.56 -7.30 2.64
C GLU A 92 -1.35 -6.47 3.07
N GLY A 93 -1.23 -6.24 4.37
CA GLY A 93 -0.06 -5.63 4.98
C GLY A 93 0.65 -6.62 5.88
N SER A 94 1.98 -6.65 5.83
CA SER A 94 2.83 -7.45 6.71
C SER A 94 3.94 -6.59 7.31
N VAL A 95 4.34 -6.91 8.54
CA VAL A 95 5.48 -6.28 9.20
C VAL A 95 6.66 -7.25 9.28
N PHE A 96 7.86 -6.76 9.02
CA PHE A 96 9.11 -7.50 9.21
C PHE A 96 9.60 -7.36 10.66
N GLY A 97 8.72 -7.70 11.61
CA GLY A 97 8.91 -7.54 13.04
C GLY A 97 7.84 -8.31 13.83
N GLU A 98 7.79 -8.11 15.15
CA GLU A 98 6.88 -8.85 16.03
C GLU A 98 5.51 -8.17 16.22
N GLN A 99 5.43 -6.87 15.94
CA GLN A 99 4.23 -6.08 16.15
C GLN A 99 4.04 -5.01 15.07
N TRP A 100 2.79 -4.81 14.68
CA TRP A 100 2.35 -3.75 13.79
C TRP A 100 2.58 -2.37 14.44
N PRO A 101 3.10 -1.37 13.70
CA PRO A 101 3.36 -0.05 14.27
C PRO A 101 2.07 0.62 14.73
N SER A 102 2.12 1.31 15.88
CA SER A 102 0.99 2.06 16.43
C SER A 102 0.67 3.34 15.65
N ILE A 103 1.64 3.85 14.87
CA ILE A 103 1.53 5.01 13.99
C ILE A 103 1.85 4.55 12.57
N GLU A 104 0.89 4.68 11.64
CA GLU A 104 1.00 4.19 10.26
C GLU A 104 1.43 5.27 9.26
N GLU A 105 2.12 6.32 9.70
CA GLU A 105 2.67 7.31 8.79
C GLU A 105 3.92 6.75 8.10
N PRO A 106 3.95 6.69 6.75
CA PRO A 106 5.12 6.25 6.02
C PRO A 106 6.23 7.32 6.11
N PHE A 107 7.42 6.92 6.54
CA PHE A 107 8.57 7.80 6.71
C PHE A 107 9.45 7.85 5.45
N PHE A 108 9.68 6.72 4.75
CA PHE A 108 10.56 6.65 3.56
C PHE A 108 10.44 5.32 2.76
N TRP A 109 10.87 5.32 1.49
CA TRP A 109 11.18 4.11 0.71
C TRP A 109 12.63 3.62 0.98
N SER A 110 12.89 2.33 0.72
CA SER A 110 14.16 1.61 0.94
C SER A 110 15.46 2.26 0.43
N GLU A 111 16.60 1.74 0.90
CA GLU A 111 18.01 2.17 0.81
C GLU A 111 18.54 2.85 -0.47
N ILE A 112 17.89 2.72 -1.62
CA ILE A 112 18.31 3.38 -2.87
C ILE A 112 18.24 4.91 -2.73
N ASP A 113 17.26 5.45 -2.00
CA ASP A 113 17.18 6.89 -1.76
C ASP A 113 18.12 7.37 -0.64
N ARG A 114 18.70 6.45 0.14
CA ARG A 114 19.70 6.79 1.16
C ARG A 114 20.99 7.32 0.53
N ASN A 115 21.34 6.83 -0.67
CA ASN A 115 22.51 7.27 -1.42
C ASN A 115 22.23 8.48 -2.32
N ALA A 116 20.96 8.75 -2.68
CA ALA A 116 20.61 9.93 -3.45
C ALA A 116 20.81 11.23 -2.64
N ASP A 117 20.69 11.16 -1.31
CA ASP A 117 20.86 12.33 -0.42
C ASP A 117 22.26 12.42 0.22
N SER A 118 23.02 11.31 0.28
CA SER A 118 24.42 11.34 0.76
C SER A 118 25.41 11.91 -0.28
N THR A 119 24.99 12.14 -1.52
CA THR A 119 25.87 12.65 -2.60
C THR A 119 25.71 14.16 -2.85
N ARG A 120 24.92 14.88 -2.03
CA ARG A 120 24.75 16.35 -2.13
C ARG A 120 25.51 17.16 -1.07
N LYS A 121 26.53 16.56 -0.45
CA LYS A 121 27.49 17.28 0.40
C LYS A 121 28.92 16.85 0.10
N HIS A 122 29.47 17.32 -1.01
CA HIS A 122 30.91 17.59 -1.16
C HIS A 122 31.12 18.77 -2.09
#